data_AF-F4MML8-F1
#
_entry.id   AF-F4MML8-F1
#
_cell.length_a   1.000
_cell.length_b   1.000
_cell.length_c   1.000
_cell.angle_alpha   90.00
_cell.angle_beta   90.00
_cell.angle_gamma   90.00
#
_symmetry.space_group_name_H-M   'P 1'
#
loop_
_entity.id
_entity.type
_entity.pdbx_description
1 polymer ?
#
loop_
_entity_poly.entity_id
_entity_poly.type
_entity_poly.pdbx_seq_one_letter_code
_entity_poly.pdbx_strand_id
1 'polypeptide(L)'
;MSFKFIKFTGLIFVFFACRDPKVIPNISSQRIPIEKSIKPKPSIKNLIKPYKLHIEKSMNEVLCYSINAHSKKEGYLNTAIGNMMADAVFELSAPLLKKRYGLDLDVVLLNHGGIRASLPKGPIRIETAYNIMPFENEVVVSQMKGSVVMDLVNYLRTAKRAHPISGMTLKITKNGELGLLKIQNKPLDLKKTYNIATSDYLHNGGDRMNFFKKNDSVFRLDYKIRNILIDYFGSQDTLKPRADMRFTYTKKR
;
A
#
# COMPACT_ATOMS: atom_id res chain seq x y z
N MET A 1 60.25 27.26 55.08
CA MET A 1 58.88 27.76 54.81
C MET A 1 58.85 28.36 53.40
N SER A 2 58.50 27.63 52.33
CA SER A 2 58.27 28.29 51.01
C SER A 2 57.64 27.42 49.89
N PHE A 3 56.96 26.31 50.16
CA PHE A 3 56.41 25.47 49.07
C PHE A 3 54.99 24.91 49.27
N LYS A 4 54.35 25.15 50.42
CA LYS A 4 52.93 24.75 50.64
C LYS A 4 51.92 25.82 50.21
N PHE A 5 52.29 27.11 50.22
CA PHE A 5 51.39 28.19 49.83
C PHE A 5 51.19 28.31 48.31
N ILE A 6 52.18 27.93 47.50
CA ILE A 6 52.10 28.01 46.02
C ILE A 6 51.18 26.93 45.43
N LYS A 7 51.08 25.76 46.07
CA LYS A 7 50.17 24.69 45.64
C LYS A 7 48.70 25.00 45.96
N PHE A 8 48.43 25.87 46.94
CA PHE A 8 47.06 26.24 47.30
C PHE A 8 46.53 27.39 46.41
N THR A 9 47.39 28.32 45.99
CA THR A 9 47.02 29.38 45.03
C THR A 9 46.84 28.87 43.61
N GLY A 10 47.61 27.88 43.16
CA GLY A 10 47.44 27.25 41.85
C GLY A 10 46.13 26.43 41.69
N LEU A 11 45.59 25.91 42.79
CA LEU A 11 44.33 25.13 42.79
C LEU A 11 43.10 26.03 42.66
N ILE A 12 43.19 27.30 43.08
CA ILE A 12 42.09 28.27 43.02
C ILE A 12 41.92 28.83 41.59
N PHE A 13 43.00 28.95 40.81
CA PHE A 13 42.93 29.47 39.43
C PHE A 13 42.32 28.49 38.41
N VAL A 14 42.25 27.19 38.69
CA VAL A 14 41.61 26.20 37.80
C VAL A 14 40.08 26.28 37.83
N PHE A 15 39.49 26.84 38.89
CA PHE A 15 38.03 27.03 38.98
C PHE A 15 37.53 28.28 38.25
N PHE A 16 38.42 29.17 37.79
CA PHE A 16 38.08 30.37 37.02
C PHE A 16 38.32 30.23 35.51
N ALA A 17 38.48 29.00 35.00
CA ALA A 17 38.42 28.76 33.56
C ALA A 17 36.97 28.93 33.09
N CYS A 18 36.61 30.17 32.74
CA CYS A 18 35.39 30.49 31.98
C CYS A 18 35.38 29.68 30.69
N ARG A 19 34.68 28.55 30.68
CA ARG A 19 34.12 28.02 29.43
C ARG A 19 32.92 28.91 29.14
N ASP A 20 33.01 29.76 28.12
CA ASP A 20 31.79 30.32 27.53
C ASP A 20 30.94 29.13 27.09
N PRO A 21 29.83 28.81 27.79
CA PRO A 21 28.92 27.84 27.24
C PRO A 21 28.45 28.49 25.94
N LYS A 22 28.59 27.79 24.80
CA LYS A 22 27.92 28.22 23.57
C LYS A 22 26.43 28.26 23.90
N VAL A 23 25.93 29.41 24.30
CA VAL A 23 24.52 29.66 24.53
C VAL A 23 23.93 29.56 23.14
N ILE A 24 23.29 28.43 22.85
CA ILE A 24 22.47 28.32 21.65
C ILE A 24 21.43 29.44 21.82
N PRO A 25 21.43 30.47 20.96
CA PRO A 25 20.46 31.55 21.09
C PRO A 25 19.07 30.92 21.08
N ASN A 26 18.20 31.32 22.01
CA ASN A 26 16.84 30.82 22.04
C ASN A 26 16.18 31.12 20.69
N ILE A 27 16.05 30.10 19.84
CA ILE A 27 15.36 30.20 18.56
C ILE A 27 13.86 30.19 18.88
N SER A 28 13.26 31.38 18.92
CA SER A 28 11.81 31.51 18.98
C SER A 28 11.24 31.26 17.58
N SER A 29 10.55 30.14 17.42
CA SER A 29 9.82 29.81 16.19
C SER A 29 8.32 29.73 16.47
N GLN A 30 7.51 30.34 15.62
CA GLN A 30 6.06 30.20 15.65
C GLN A 30 5.59 29.48 14.39
N ARG A 31 4.79 28.42 14.56
CA ARG A 31 4.09 27.79 13.45
C ARG A 31 2.99 28.75 12.98
N ILE A 32 3.03 29.13 11.71
CA ILE A 32 1.92 29.82 11.07
C ILE A 32 0.98 28.75 10.50
N PRO A 33 -0.18 28.49 11.12
CA PRO A 33 -1.13 27.52 10.58
C PRO A 33 -1.77 28.08 9.30
N ILE A 34 -1.95 27.22 8.30
CA ILE A 34 -2.73 27.56 7.10
C ILE A 34 -4.21 27.30 7.42
N GLU A 35 -4.93 28.36 7.75
CA GLU A 35 -6.34 28.32 8.16
C GLU A 35 -7.30 28.87 7.09
N LYS A 36 -8.57 28.50 7.19
CA LYS A 36 -9.63 28.99 6.28
C LYS A 36 -9.83 30.52 6.32
N SER A 37 -9.39 31.17 7.41
CA SER A 37 -9.43 32.63 7.59
C SER A 37 -8.47 33.37 6.65
N ILE A 38 -7.42 32.71 6.15
CA ILE A 38 -6.45 33.28 5.20
C ILE A 38 -7.10 33.33 3.81
N LYS A 39 -7.35 34.54 3.30
CA LYS A 39 -7.96 34.72 1.97
C LYS A 39 -6.98 34.32 0.86
N PRO A 40 -7.39 33.46 -0.10
CA PRO A 40 -6.57 33.14 -1.26
C PRO A 40 -6.26 34.39 -2.10
N LYS A 41 -5.01 34.54 -2.55
CA LYS A 41 -4.62 35.62 -3.46
C LYS A 41 -5.34 35.48 -4.81
N PRO A 42 -6.08 36.50 -5.30
CA PRO A 42 -6.80 36.41 -6.57
C PRO A 42 -5.90 36.08 -7.77
N SER A 43 -4.67 36.61 -7.80
CA SER A 43 -3.69 36.34 -8.86
C SER A 43 -3.34 34.85 -8.96
N ILE A 44 -3.05 34.21 -7.84
CA ILE A 44 -2.76 32.76 -7.79
C ILE A 44 -4.01 31.94 -8.10
N LYS A 45 -5.18 32.34 -7.58
CA LYS A 45 -6.45 31.65 -7.87
C LYS A 45 -6.76 31.67 -9.37
N ASN A 46 -6.57 32.81 -10.03
CA ASN A 46 -6.80 32.96 -11.47
C ASN A 46 -5.77 32.17 -12.28
N LEU A 47 -4.50 32.14 -11.83
CA LEU A 47 -3.45 31.35 -12.45
C LEU A 47 -3.78 29.85 -12.48
N ILE A 48 -4.27 29.29 -11.36
CA ILE A 48 -4.57 27.84 -11.28
C ILE A 48 -5.95 27.45 -11.82
N LYS A 49 -6.86 28.41 -12.01
CA LYS A 49 -8.24 28.17 -12.46
C LYS A 49 -8.34 27.32 -13.74
N PRO A 50 -7.63 27.62 -14.85
CA PRO A 50 -7.76 26.81 -16.07
C PRO A 50 -7.29 25.36 -15.87
N TYR A 51 -6.20 25.14 -15.14
CA TYR A 51 -5.70 23.80 -14.81
C TYR A 51 -6.69 23.03 -13.96
N LYS A 52 -7.27 23.69 -12.94
CA LYS A 52 -8.32 23.10 -12.10
C LYS A 52 -9.51 22.65 -12.95
N LEU A 53 -10.02 23.51 -13.83
CA LEU A 53 -11.16 23.18 -14.69
C LEU A 53 -10.85 22.01 -15.64
N HIS A 54 -9.64 21.97 -16.19
CA HIS A 54 -9.20 20.86 -17.06
C HIS A 54 -9.13 19.52 -16.31
N ILE A 55 -8.56 19.53 -15.10
CA ILE A 55 -8.50 18.35 -14.23
C ILE A 55 -9.90 17.93 -13.81
N GLU A 56 -10.75 18.87 -13.37
CA GLU A 56 -12.14 18.59 -12.96
C GLU A 56 -12.95 17.98 -14.09
N LYS A 57 -12.76 18.42 -15.34
CA LYS A 57 -13.43 17.81 -16.50
C LYS A 57 -13.06 16.34 -16.65
N SER A 58 -11.77 16.02 -16.57
CA SER A 58 -11.28 14.64 -16.72
C SER A 58 -11.68 13.77 -15.53
N MET A 59 -11.51 14.27 -14.30
CA MET A 59 -11.85 13.56 -13.07
C MET A 59 -13.34 13.20 -12.97
N ASN A 60 -14.20 14.04 -13.56
CA ASN A 60 -15.64 13.84 -13.57
C ASN A 60 -16.14 12.92 -14.69
N GLU A 61 -15.28 12.38 -15.56
CA GLU A 61 -15.70 11.41 -16.57
C GLU A 61 -16.27 10.16 -15.90
N VAL A 62 -17.49 9.76 -16.27
CA VAL A 62 -18.12 8.52 -15.79
C VAL A 62 -17.60 7.36 -16.63
N LEU A 63 -16.95 6.40 -15.98
CA LEU A 63 -16.38 5.21 -16.61
C LEU A 63 -17.39 4.06 -16.62
N CYS A 64 -18.10 3.86 -15.51
CA CYS A 64 -19.07 2.77 -15.32
C CYS A 64 -19.99 3.05 -14.12
N TYR A 65 -20.79 2.05 -13.72
CA TYR A 65 -21.67 2.14 -12.55
C TYR A 65 -21.38 1.01 -11.55
N SER A 66 -21.51 1.27 -10.25
CA SER A 66 -21.51 0.23 -9.22
C SER A 66 -22.91 0.02 -8.65
N ILE A 67 -23.35 -1.24 -8.59
CA ILE A 67 -24.69 -1.59 -8.06
C ILE A 67 -24.83 -1.30 -6.55
N ASN A 68 -23.71 -1.35 -5.81
CA ASN A 68 -23.66 -1.22 -4.36
C ASN A 68 -22.44 -0.43 -3.92
N ALA A 69 -22.49 0.11 -2.70
CA ALA A 69 -21.32 0.69 -2.07
C ALA A 69 -20.52 -0.42 -1.37
N HIS A 70 -19.20 -0.36 -1.44
CA HIS A 70 -18.31 -1.36 -0.84
C HIS A 70 -17.20 -0.70 -0.04
N SER A 71 -16.98 -1.18 1.18
CA SER A 71 -15.97 -0.65 2.09
C SER A 71 -14.95 -1.72 2.43
N LYS A 72 -13.68 -1.31 2.58
CA LYS A 72 -12.63 -2.20 3.10
C LYS A 72 -12.90 -2.71 4.53
N LYS A 73 -13.91 -2.19 5.22
CA LYS A 73 -14.30 -2.59 6.58
C LYS A 73 -15.46 -3.59 6.63
N GLU A 74 -16.07 -3.95 5.51
CA GLU A 74 -17.29 -4.79 5.48
C GLU A 74 -17.04 -6.26 5.85
N GLY A 75 -15.79 -6.72 5.79
CA GLY A 75 -15.43 -8.11 6.10
C GLY A 75 -14.06 -8.22 6.74
N TYR A 76 -13.89 -9.28 7.53
CA TYR A 76 -12.75 -9.43 8.42
C TYR A 76 -11.46 -9.86 7.68
N LEU A 77 -11.54 -10.92 6.87
CA LEU A 77 -10.42 -11.44 6.05
C LEU A 77 -10.62 -11.22 4.55
N ASN A 78 -11.82 -10.83 4.14
CA ASN A 78 -12.18 -10.69 2.73
C ASN A 78 -13.18 -9.54 2.58
N THR A 79 -13.02 -8.73 1.54
CA THR A 79 -13.95 -7.65 1.19
C THR A 79 -14.13 -7.60 -0.32
N ALA A 80 -15.31 -7.18 -0.76
CA ALA A 80 -15.66 -7.07 -2.17
C ALA A 80 -14.77 -6.07 -2.92
N ILE A 81 -14.53 -4.89 -2.33
CA ILE A 81 -13.61 -3.90 -2.92
C ILE A 81 -12.18 -4.43 -3.00
N GLY A 82 -11.72 -5.16 -1.97
CA GLY A 82 -10.39 -5.78 -1.99
C GLY A 82 -10.27 -6.83 -3.09
N ASN A 83 -11.27 -7.70 -3.23
CA ASN A 83 -11.29 -8.70 -4.29
C ASN A 83 -11.27 -8.06 -5.67
N MET A 84 -12.16 -7.09 -5.91
CA MET A 84 -12.19 -6.37 -7.18
C MET A 84 -10.85 -5.73 -7.52
N MET A 85 -10.17 -5.10 -6.56
CA MET A 85 -8.85 -4.50 -6.80
C MET A 85 -7.79 -5.55 -7.15
N ALA A 86 -7.77 -6.68 -6.45
CA ALA A 86 -6.81 -7.75 -6.75
C ALA A 86 -7.12 -8.45 -8.07
N ASP A 87 -8.40 -8.64 -8.40
CA ASP A 87 -8.86 -9.23 -9.66
C ASP A 87 -8.54 -8.30 -10.84
N ALA A 88 -8.79 -7.00 -10.72
CA ALA A 88 -8.41 -6.01 -11.74
C ALA A 88 -6.91 -6.03 -12.03
N VAL A 89 -6.07 -6.08 -10.97
CA VAL A 89 -4.62 -6.23 -11.14
C VAL A 89 -4.28 -7.55 -11.81
N PHE A 90 -4.92 -8.66 -11.42
CA PHE A 90 -4.66 -9.97 -12.02
C PHE A 90 -4.98 -9.96 -13.52
N GLU A 91 -6.21 -9.56 -13.86
CA GLU A 91 -6.76 -9.59 -15.22
C GLU A 91 -5.97 -8.71 -16.19
N LEU A 92 -5.58 -7.51 -15.77
CA LEU A 92 -4.85 -6.59 -16.65
C LEU A 92 -3.32 -6.82 -16.64
N SER A 93 -2.76 -7.40 -15.57
CA SER A 93 -1.32 -7.67 -15.49
C SER A 93 -0.91 -9.00 -16.10
N ALA A 94 -1.76 -10.04 -16.01
CA ALA A 94 -1.46 -11.37 -16.54
C ALA A 94 -1.13 -11.36 -18.07
N PRO A 95 -1.95 -10.77 -18.95
CA PRO A 95 -1.63 -10.74 -20.38
C PRO A 95 -0.38 -9.90 -20.68
N LEU A 96 -0.14 -8.83 -19.91
CA LEU A 96 1.05 -7.99 -20.07
C LEU A 96 2.33 -8.74 -19.68
N LEU A 97 2.30 -9.44 -18.54
CA LEU A 97 3.40 -10.29 -18.08
C LEU A 97 3.70 -11.39 -19.12
N LYS A 98 2.65 -12.05 -19.62
CA LYS A 98 2.79 -13.09 -20.64
C LYS A 98 3.40 -12.55 -21.92
N LYS A 99 2.93 -11.40 -22.40
CA LYS A 99 3.42 -10.75 -23.62
C LYS A 99 4.88 -10.29 -23.51
N ARG A 100 5.26 -9.69 -22.37
CA ARG A 100 6.61 -9.12 -22.20
C ARG A 100 7.68 -10.16 -21.84
N TYR A 101 7.29 -11.19 -21.07
CA TYR A 101 8.26 -12.09 -20.43
C TYR A 101 7.95 -13.58 -20.64
N GLY A 102 6.85 -13.95 -21.30
CA GLY A 102 6.47 -15.36 -21.49
C GLY A 102 5.95 -16.06 -20.23
N LEU A 103 5.74 -15.32 -19.14
CA LEU A 103 5.39 -15.85 -17.82
C LEU A 103 3.87 -15.74 -17.55
N ASP A 104 3.33 -16.75 -16.85
CA ASP A 104 1.95 -16.73 -16.38
C ASP A 104 1.87 -16.21 -14.94
N LEU A 105 0.91 -15.31 -14.66
CA LEU A 105 0.71 -14.77 -13.33
C LEU A 105 -0.04 -15.79 -12.45
N ASP A 106 0.45 -16.05 -11.23
CA ASP A 106 -0.16 -17.03 -10.33
C ASP A 106 -1.01 -16.39 -9.24
N VAL A 107 -0.57 -15.27 -8.66
CA VAL A 107 -1.23 -14.63 -7.50
C VAL A 107 -1.07 -13.13 -7.56
N VAL A 108 -2.08 -12.41 -7.06
CA VAL A 108 -1.95 -11.01 -6.66
C VAL A 108 -2.06 -10.91 -5.15
N LEU A 109 -1.18 -10.13 -4.51
CA LEU A 109 -1.33 -9.68 -3.14
C LEU A 109 -1.13 -8.17 -3.08
N LEU A 110 -2.13 -7.45 -2.58
CA LEU A 110 -2.02 -6.03 -2.22
C LEU A 110 -2.25 -5.85 -0.72
N ASN A 111 -2.02 -4.64 -0.22
CA ASN A 111 -2.26 -4.34 1.18
C ASN A 111 -3.60 -3.66 1.42
N HIS A 112 -4.26 -4.04 2.52
CA HIS A 112 -5.47 -3.38 2.99
C HIS A 112 -5.27 -1.86 3.21
N GLY A 113 -4.06 -1.46 3.62
CA GLY A 113 -3.69 -0.05 3.79
C GLY A 113 -3.72 0.77 2.49
N GLY A 114 -3.58 0.11 1.35
CA GLY A 114 -3.64 0.68 0.01
C GLY A 114 -5.03 1.16 -0.41
N ILE A 115 -6.09 0.61 0.18
CA ILE A 115 -7.47 1.02 -0.06
C ILE A 115 -7.77 2.26 0.79
N ARG A 116 -8.01 3.42 0.18
CA ARG A 116 -8.10 4.71 0.89
C ARG A 116 -9.52 5.28 0.98
N ALA A 117 -10.40 4.87 0.07
CA ALA A 117 -11.82 5.21 0.11
C ALA A 117 -12.68 3.96 -0.17
N SER A 118 -13.97 4.06 0.16
CA SER A 118 -14.97 3.09 -0.26
C SER A 118 -15.29 3.28 -1.75
N LEU A 119 -15.73 2.20 -2.41
CA LEU A 119 -16.38 2.28 -3.71
C LEU A 119 -17.82 2.77 -3.48
N PRO A 120 -18.25 3.88 -4.10
CA PRO A 120 -19.63 4.36 -3.97
C PRO A 120 -20.60 3.50 -4.79
N LYS A 121 -21.89 3.55 -4.44
CA LYS A 121 -22.97 3.10 -5.32
C LYS A 121 -23.22 4.18 -6.39
N GLY A 122 -23.56 3.77 -7.61
CA GLY A 122 -23.89 4.67 -8.71
C GLY A 122 -22.68 4.96 -9.61
N PRO A 123 -22.59 6.17 -10.21
CA PRO A 123 -21.54 6.51 -11.17
C PRO A 123 -20.13 6.36 -10.58
N ILE A 124 -19.26 5.65 -11.29
CA ILE A 124 -17.85 5.48 -11.00
C ILE A 124 -17.07 6.32 -11.98
N ARG A 125 -16.18 7.16 -11.46
CA ARG A 125 -15.42 8.14 -12.24
C ARG A 125 -13.93 7.90 -12.15
N ILE A 126 -13.14 8.61 -12.96
CA ILE A 126 -11.67 8.66 -12.80
C ILE A 126 -11.33 9.07 -11.36
N GLU A 127 -12.01 10.10 -10.82
CA GLU A 127 -11.91 10.51 -9.42
C GLU A 127 -12.02 9.32 -8.44
N THR A 128 -12.94 8.39 -8.70
CA THR A 128 -13.19 7.25 -7.80
C THR A 128 -11.94 6.37 -7.67
N ALA A 129 -11.21 6.14 -8.77
CA ALA A 129 -9.95 5.40 -8.73
C ALA A 129 -8.87 6.16 -7.94
N TYR A 130 -8.77 7.49 -8.11
CA TYR A 130 -7.87 8.34 -7.32
C TYR A 130 -8.19 8.30 -5.83
N ASN A 131 -9.48 8.33 -5.46
CA ASN A 131 -9.89 8.26 -4.07
C ASN A 131 -9.63 6.88 -3.44
N ILE A 132 -9.84 5.79 -4.20
CA ILE A 132 -9.61 4.41 -3.72
C ILE A 132 -8.11 4.12 -3.59
N MET A 133 -7.29 4.48 -4.59
CA MET A 133 -5.85 4.21 -4.61
C MET A 133 -5.06 5.46 -5.06
N PRO A 134 -4.80 6.42 -4.16
CA PRO A 134 -4.18 7.72 -4.48
C PRO A 134 -2.65 7.64 -4.62
N PHE A 135 -2.04 6.47 -4.45
CA PHE A 135 -0.58 6.32 -4.51
C PHE A 135 -0.10 6.14 -5.95
N GLU A 136 1.15 6.51 -6.22
CA GLU A 136 1.79 6.33 -7.52
C GLU A 136 2.39 4.93 -7.72
N ASN A 137 2.05 3.99 -6.84
CA ASN A 137 2.60 2.64 -6.85
C ASN A 137 2.32 1.91 -8.17
N GLU A 138 3.34 1.22 -8.67
CA GLU A 138 3.27 0.38 -9.86
C GLU A 138 3.20 -1.10 -9.52
N VAL A 139 2.69 -1.90 -10.48
CA VAL A 139 2.71 -3.36 -10.36
C VAL A 139 4.10 -3.90 -10.64
N VAL A 140 4.58 -4.70 -9.69
CA VAL A 140 5.78 -5.53 -9.82
C VAL A 140 5.43 -6.99 -9.60
N VAL A 141 6.05 -7.88 -10.36
CA VAL A 141 5.86 -9.33 -10.26
C VAL A 141 7.13 -9.96 -9.72
N SER A 142 7.05 -10.55 -8.53
CA SER A 142 8.17 -11.24 -7.88
C SER A 142 8.08 -12.75 -8.13
N GLN A 143 9.15 -13.36 -8.62
CA GLN A 143 9.28 -14.81 -8.70
C GLN A 143 9.72 -15.37 -7.35
N MET A 144 8.88 -16.20 -6.75
CA MET A 144 9.08 -16.70 -5.39
C MET A 144 8.96 -18.22 -5.36
N LYS A 145 9.91 -18.90 -4.72
CA LYS A 145 9.77 -20.33 -4.39
C LYS A 145 8.54 -20.55 -3.50
N GLY A 146 7.89 -21.70 -3.63
CA GLY A 146 6.72 -22.05 -2.82
C GLY A 146 6.99 -21.99 -1.31
N SER A 147 8.23 -22.28 -0.87
CA SER A 147 8.66 -22.06 0.51
C SER A 147 8.53 -20.58 0.96
N VAL A 148 8.85 -19.62 0.09
CA VAL A 148 8.69 -18.19 0.37
C VAL A 148 7.21 -17.77 0.25
N VAL A 149 6.45 -18.39 -0.66
CA VAL A 149 4.98 -18.20 -0.70
C VAL A 149 4.36 -18.65 0.63
N MET A 150 4.92 -19.65 1.32
CA MET A 150 4.48 -20.02 2.66
C MET A 150 4.77 -18.93 3.71
N ASP A 151 5.89 -18.19 3.60
CA ASP A 151 6.15 -17.01 4.44
C ASP A 151 5.07 -15.93 4.27
N LEU A 152 4.65 -15.68 3.02
CA LEU A 152 3.52 -14.79 2.69
C LEU A 152 2.21 -15.27 3.34
N VAL A 153 1.90 -16.57 3.24
CA VAL A 153 0.70 -17.15 3.86
C VAL A 153 0.74 -17.02 5.39
N ASN A 154 1.90 -17.24 6.00
CA ASN A 154 2.10 -17.05 7.44
C ASN A 154 1.89 -15.60 7.86
N TYR A 155 2.33 -14.64 7.05
CA TYR A 155 2.04 -13.23 7.29
C TYR A 155 0.53 -12.96 7.29
N LEU A 156 -0.22 -13.42 6.28
CA LEU A 156 -1.66 -13.20 6.19
C LEU A 156 -2.42 -13.81 7.37
N ARG A 157 -2.01 -15.01 7.78
CA ARG A 157 -2.55 -15.75 8.93
C ARG A 157 -2.38 -14.97 10.24
N THR A 158 -1.22 -14.37 10.44
CA THR A 158 -0.91 -13.55 11.63
C THR A 158 -1.59 -12.18 11.57
N ALA A 159 -1.60 -11.54 10.41
CA ALA A 159 -2.18 -10.21 10.22
C ALA A 159 -3.70 -10.18 10.44
N LYS A 160 -4.40 -11.30 10.16
CA LYS A 160 -5.86 -11.47 10.31
C LYS A 160 -6.65 -10.27 9.77
N ARG A 161 -6.26 -9.85 8.57
CA ARG A 161 -6.77 -8.63 7.92
C ARG A 161 -7.12 -8.91 6.48
N ALA A 162 -8.17 -8.26 5.99
CA ALA A 162 -8.61 -8.31 4.60
C ALA A 162 -7.64 -7.62 3.63
N HIS A 163 -6.46 -8.20 3.46
CA HIS A 163 -5.53 -7.88 2.38
C HIS A 163 -6.13 -8.37 1.05
N PRO A 164 -6.18 -7.53 0.00
CA PRO A 164 -6.62 -7.96 -1.33
C PRO A 164 -5.78 -9.12 -1.86
N ILE A 165 -6.43 -10.21 -2.26
CA ILE A 165 -5.78 -11.36 -2.88
C ILE A 165 -6.55 -11.81 -4.13
N SER A 166 -5.83 -12.27 -5.15
CA SER A 166 -6.40 -12.98 -6.30
C SER A 166 -5.50 -14.17 -6.66
N GLY A 167 -6.06 -15.21 -7.26
CA GLY A 167 -5.36 -16.47 -7.58
C GLY A 167 -5.02 -17.38 -6.39
N MET A 168 -5.41 -17.02 -5.17
CA MET A 168 -5.17 -17.81 -3.95
C MET A 168 -6.47 -18.07 -3.19
N THR A 169 -6.66 -19.31 -2.73
CA THR A 169 -7.66 -19.68 -1.71
C THR A 169 -6.96 -20.04 -0.41
N LEU A 170 -7.26 -19.29 0.64
CA LEU A 170 -6.72 -19.46 1.99
C LEU A 170 -7.87 -19.61 2.98
N LYS A 171 -7.92 -20.74 3.68
CA LYS A 171 -8.82 -20.92 4.83
C LYS A 171 -8.00 -21.15 6.08
N ILE A 172 -8.29 -20.39 7.13
CA ILE A 172 -7.62 -20.53 8.43
C ILE A 172 -8.61 -21.02 9.49
N THR A 173 -8.14 -21.75 10.49
CA THR A 173 -8.97 -22.15 11.64
C THR A 173 -9.25 -20.93 12.53
N LYS A 174 -10.22 -21.03 13.45
CA LYS A 174 -10.47 -19.95 14.43
C LYS A 174 -9.26 -19.68 15.34
N ASN A 175 -8.46 -20.71 15.60
CA ASN A 175 -7.20 -20.60 16.34
C ASN A 175 -6.09 -19.97 15.50
N GLY A 176 -6.39 -19.68 14.23
CA GLY A 176 -5.48 -19.05 13.28
C GLY A 176 -4.53 -20.04 12.64
N GLU A 177 -4.80 -21.35 12.63
CA GLU A 177 -3.95 -22.33 11.94
C GLU A 177 -4.32 -22.44 10.46
N LEU A 178 -3.43 -22.96 9.63
CA LEU A 178 -3.72 -23.16 8.21
C LEU A 178 -4.66 -24.37 8.03
N GLY A 179 -5.83 -24.14 7.43
CA GLY A 179 -6.80 -25.20 7.12
C GLY A 179 -6.78 -25.63 5.65
N LEU A 180 -6.86 -24.66 4.72
CA LEU A 180 -6.77 -24.91 3.28
C LEU A 180 -5.89 -23.85 2.63
N LEU A 181 -4.99 -24.29 1.76
CA LEU A 181 -4.22 -23.42 0.88
C LEU A 181 -4.24 -23.98 -0.54
N LYS A 182 -4.65 -23.14 -1.49
CA LYS A 182 -4.56 -23.43 -2.93
C LYS A 182 -4.08 -22.19 -3.68
N ILE A 183 -3.22 -22.40 -4.67
CA ILE A 183 -2.80 -21.41 -5.66
C ILE A 183 -3.32 -21.88 -7.01
N GLN A 184 -4.05 -21.03 -7.74
CA GLN A 184 -4.67 -21.40 -9.02
C GLN A 184 -5.42 -22.75 -8.94
N ASN A 185 -6.21 -22.93 -7.88
CA ASN A 185 -6.97 -24.15 -7.55
C ASN A 185 -6.16 -25.43 -7.28
N LYS A 186 -4.83 -25.36 -7.26
CA LYS A 186 -3.92 -26.48 -6.97
C LYS A 186 -3.29 -26.32 -5.57
N PRO A 187 -2.93 -27.42 -4.88
CA PRO A 187 -2.13 -27.33 -3.66
C PRO A 187 -0.82 -26.57 -3.91
N LEU A 188 -0.31 -25.89 -2.87
CA LEU A 188 1.00 -25.26 -2.94
C LEU A 188 2.10 -26.33 -3.04
N ASP A 189 2.99 -26.18 -4.01
CA ASP A 189 4.23 -26.95 -4.13
C ASP A 189 5.40 -26.09 -3.64
N LEU A 190 6.10 -26.53 -2.59
CA LEU A 190 7.18 -25.76 -1.98
C LEU A 190 8.41 -25.58 -2.88
N LYS A 191 8.59 -26.46 -3.89
CA LYS A 191 9.75 -26.43 -4.80
C LYS A 191 9.48 -25.63 -6.07
N LYS A 192 8.20 -25.46 -6.45
CA LYS A 192 7.78 -24.67 -7.61
C LYS A 192 8.05 -23.17 -7.38
N THR A 193 8.40 -22.46 -8.44
CA THR A 193 8.43 -20.99 -8.47
C THR A 193 7.07 -20.44 -8.91
N TYR A 194 6.59 -19.41 -8.22
CA TYR A 194 5.32 -18.73 -8.48
C TYR A 194 5.57 -17.25 -8.83
N ASN A 195 4.81 -16.72 -9.77
CA ASN A 195 4.82 -15.31 -10.15
C ASN A 195 3.76 -14.56 -9.32
N ILE A 196 4.20 -13.74 -8.37
CA ILE A 196 3.33 -13.01 -7.44
C ILE A 196 3.36 -11.51 -7.78
N ALA A 197 2.24 -10.98 -8.27
CA ALA A 197 2.06 -9.55 -8.50
C ALA A 197 1.73 -8.81 -7.19
N THR A 198 2.38 -7.67 -6.99
CA THR A 198 2.15 -6.77 -5.85
C THR A 198 2.51 -5.33 -6.24
N SER A 199 2.49 -4.40 -5.28
CA SER A 199 3.03 -3.05 -5.51
C SER A 199 4.53 -2.98 -5.22
N ASP A 200 5.22 -2.08 -5.91
CA ASP A 200 6.60 -1.68 -5.61
C ASP A 200 6.83 -1.29 -4.13
N TYR A 201 5.88 -0.59 -3.50
CA TYR A 201 5.91 -0.30 -2.06
C TYR A 201 6.02 -1.57 -1.20
N LEU A 202 5.19 -2.58 -1.47
CA LEU A 202 5.17 -3.82 -0.69
C LEU A 202 6.38 -4.69 -1.01
N HIS A 203 6.78 -4.74 -2.27
CA HIS A 203 7.99 -5.42 -2.70
C HIS A 203 9.23 -4.92 -1.92
N ASN A 204 9.32 -3.60 -1.71
CA ASN A 204 10.41 -2.98 -0.96
C ASN A 204 10.33 -3.17 0.57
N GLY A 205 9.36 -3.93 1.08
CA GLY A 205 9.18 -4.25 2.50
C GLY A 205 8.14 -3.39 3.21
N GLY A 206 7.34 -2.61 2.48
CA GLY A 206 6.17 -1.92 3.01
C GLY A 206 5.24 -2.87 3.78
N ASP A 207 4.58 -2.35 4.81
CA ASP A 207 3.68 -3.12 5.71
C ASP A 207 4.33 -4.38 6.33
N ARG A 208 5.66 -4.40 6.44
CA ARG A 208 6.46 -5.55 6.92
C ARG A 208 6.36 -6.80 6.03
N MET A 209 6.00 -6.64 4.76
CA MET A 209 5.95 -7.75 3.78
C MET A 209 7.35 -8.11 3.23
N ASN A 210 8.31 -8.31 4.13
CA ASN A 210 9.72 -8.53 3.79
C ASN A 210 9.98 -9.84 3.01
N PHE A 211 9.01 -10.77 2.98
CA PHE A 211 9.10 -11.99 2.17
C PHE A 211 9.26 -11.69 0.68
N PHE A 212 8.79 -10.53 0.19
CA PHE A 212 9.01 -10.14 -1.20
C PHE A 212 10.48 -9.89 -1.54
N LYS A 213 11.34 -9.60 -0.55
CA LYS A 213 12.79 -9.47 -0.77
C LYS A 213 13.47 -10.82 -1.03
N LYS A 214 12.82 -11.93 -0.68
CA LYS A 214 13.27 -13.29 -0.94
C LYS A 214 12.70 -13.77 -2.29
N ASN A 215 13.16 -13.19 -3.38
CA ASN A 215 12.72 -13.52 -4.73
C ASN A 215 13.91 -13.89 -5.62
N ASP A 216 13.65 -14.72 -6.63
CA ASP A 216 14.65 -15.12 -7.63
C ASP A 216 14.81 -14.03 -8.70
N SER A 217 13.72 -13.32 -9.02
CA SER A 217 13.65 -12.28 -10.04
C SER A 217 12.45 -11.37 -9.83
N VAL A 218 12.53 -10.14 -10.36
CA VAL A 218 11.45 -9.13 -10.30
C VAL A 218 11.22 -8.54 -11.68
N PHE A 219 9.95 -8.46 -12.08
CA PHE A 219 9.52 -7.87 -13.33
C PHE A 219 8.66 -6.64 -13.06
N ARG A 220 9.06 -5.49 -13.59
CA ARG A 220 8.25 -4.26 -13.56
C ARG A 220 7.35 -4.24 -14.78
N LEU A 221 6.08 -3.88 -14.57
CA LEU A 221 5.10 -3.77 -15.65
C LEU A 221 4.92 -2.33 -16.14
N ASP A 222 5.50 -1.35 -15.44
CA ASP A 222 5.33 0.09 -15.69
C ASP A 222 3.85 0.51 -15.72
N TYR A 223 3.04 -0.19 -14.93
CA TYR A 223 1.59 -0.03 -14.91
C TYR A 223 1.15 0.31 -13.49
N LYS A 224 0.75 1.56 -13.30
CA LYS A 224 0.27 2.06 -12.00
C LYS A 224 -1.01 1.33 -11.61
N ILE A 225 -1.11 0.90 -10.36
CA ILE A 225 -2.30 0.20 -9.86
C ILE A 225 -3.56 1.07 -9.99
N ARG A 226 -3.43 2.41 -9.87
CA ARG A 226 -4.56 3.32 -10.09
C ARG A 226 -4.99 3.34 -11.55
N ASN A 227 -4.06 3.31 -12.49
CA ASN A 227 -4.39 3.25 -13.92
C ASN A 227 -5.05 1.92 -14.26
N ILE A 228 -4.59 0.81 -13.67
CA ILE A 228 -5.29 -0.48 -13.75
C ILE A 228 -6.74 -0.35 -13.30
N LEU A 229 -7.02 0.35 -12.18
CA LEU A 229 -8.40 0.55 -11.73
C LEU A 229 -9.22 1.41 -12.72
N ILE A 230 -8.63 2.47 -13.27
CA ILE A 230 -9.29 3.32 -14.28
C ILE A 230 -9.64 2.49 -15.52
N ASP A 231 -8.67 1.73 -16.05
CA ASP A 231 -8.86 0.92 -17.26
C ASP A 231 -9.83 -0.24 -16.99
N TYR A 232 -9.75 -0.87 -15.82
CA TYR A 232 -10.70 -1.89 -15.39
C TYR A 232 -12.12 -1.31 -15.31
N PHE A 233 -12.30 -0.13 -14.69
CA PHE A 233 -13.60 0.53 -14.64
C PHE A 233 -14.12 0.88 -16.04
N GLY A 234 -13.27 1.40 -16.93
CA GLY A 234 -13.65 1.73 -18.31
C GLY A 234 -13.93 0.51 -19.19
N SER A 235 -13.44 -0.68 -18.81
CA SER A 235 -13.72 -1.94 -19.52
C SER A 235 -15.06 -2.59 -19.17
N GLN A 236 -15.74 -2.08 -18.14
CA GLN A 236 -16.97 -2.66 -17.60
C GLN A 236 -18.12 -1.66 -17.73
N ASP A 237 -19.32 -2.13 -18.05
CA ASP A 237 -20.52 -1.28 -17.95
C ASP A 237 -20.93 -1.10 -16.48
N THR A 238 -20.98 -2.21 -15.74
CA THR A 238 -21.46 -2.24 -14.36
C THR A 238 -20.57 -3.13 -13.47
N LEU A 239 -19.98 -2.52 -12.43
CA LEU A 239 -19.26 -3.21 -11.38
C LEU A 239 -20.22 -3.95 -10.45
N LYS A 240 -19.90 -5.23 -10.19
CA LYS A 240 -20.58 -6.09 -9.21
C LYS A 240 -19.58 -6.73 -8.24
N PRO A 241 -18.81 -5.94 -7.47
CA PRO A 241 -17.82 -6.49 -6.55
C PRO A 241 -18.49 -7.42 -5.54
N ARG A 242 -17.82 -8.53 -5.20
CA ARG A 242 -18.34 -9.49 -4.22
C ARG A 242 -17.24 -9.99 -3.29
N ALA A 243 -17.58 -10.14 -2.03
CA ALA A 243 -16.80 -10.95 -1.09
C ALA A 243 -17.12 -12.43 -1.37
N ASP A 244 -16.10 -13.22 -1.67
CA ASP A 244 -16.22 -14.66 -1.93
C ASP A 244 -15.53 -15.48 -0.83
N MET A 245 -15.21 -16.74 -1.12
CA MET A 245 -14.59 -17.66 -0.16
C MET A 245 -13.06 -17.76 -0.30
N ARG A 246 -12.40 -16.80 -0.97
CA ARG A 246 -10.95 -16.86 -1.22
C ARG A 246 -10.10 -16.65 0.03
N PHE A 247 -10.55 -15.89 1.02
CA PHE A 247 -9.89 -15.78 2.33
C PHE A 247 -10.90 -15.80 3.47
N THR A 248 -11.08 -16.95 4.14
CA THR A 248 -12.09 -17.09 5.19
C THR A 248 -11.62 -17.96 6.36
N TYR A 249 -12.39 -17.98 7.43
CA TYR A 249 -12.26 -19.03 8.42
C TYR A 249 -12.83 -20.36 7.88
N THR A 250 -12.32 -21.49 8.34
CA THR A 250 -12.95 -22.80 8.13
C THR A 250 -14.31 -22.84 8.84
N LYS A 251 -15.34 -23.39 8.19
CA LYS A 251 -16.59 -23.75 8.91
C LYS A 251 -16.25 -24.90 9.86
N LYS A 252 -16.73 -24.87 11.11
CA LYS A 252 -16.58 -25.99 12.06
C LYS A 252 -17.06 -27.28 11.35
N ARG A 253 -16.25 -28.33 11.41
CA ARG A 253 -16.81 -29.69 11.45
C ARG A 253 -17.32 -29.91 12.87
#